data_AF-C5CMK9-F1
#
_entry.id   AF-C5CMK9-F1
#
_cell.length_a   1.000
_cell.length_b   1.000
_cell.length_c   1.000
_cell.angle_alpha   90.00
_cell.angle_beta   90.00
_cell.angle_gamma   90.00
#
_symmetry.space_group_name_H-M   'P 1'
#
loop_
_entity.id
_entity.type
_entity.pdbx_description
1 polymer ?
#
loop_
_entity_poly.entity_id
_entity_poly.type
_entity_poly.pdbx_seq_one_letter_code
_entity_poly.pdbx_strand_id
1 'polypeptide(L)'
;MTPSLRVMLLIDADNVSADVIEQAVQRTLAEHGAVHVRRAYCNAETALKQQALFKRLSVRPMVNLSAGKNSTDIALAVDALDLVIAERPDVVVLVSSDSDFAPLVIRLREKGCRVCGLGQQGKTGEETVAVYDEFTDLQHHGAPVAPRAAPAKKAAAKVAAKRAAPAKTEKAEKSAATQPARKAAAKAPARKTAKAAAKPPAPQPPSEAAEFILRAAPALRSGADVPLNDVAQALRAAGLLGKHGSSLKLFDKLPAEFAVLQHPDRIRWTGAAAP
;
A
#
# COMPACT_ATOMS: atom_id res chain seq x y z
N MET A 1 -6.32 -10.95 -41.65
CA MET A 1 -7.07 -10.78 -40.40
C MET A 1 -6.05 -10.75 -39.28
N THR A 2 -5.89 -9.61 -38.59
CA THR A 2 -5.12 -9.58 -37.35
C THR A 2 -5.78 -10.52 -36.34
N PRO A 3 -5.03 -11.38 -35.64
CA PRO A 3 -5.62 -12.27 -34.64
C PRO A 3 -6.28 -11.42 -33.55
N SER A 4 -7.53 -11.74 -33.22
CA SER A 4 -8.25 -11.08 -32.13
C SER A 4 -7.61 -11.46 -30.80
N LEU A 5 -7.20 -10.46 -30.02
CA LEU A 5 -6.61 -10.69 -28.70
C LEU A 5 -7.64 -11.31 -27.75
N ARG A 6 -7.17 -12.24 -26.93
CA ARG A 6 -7.94 -12.86 -25.87
C ARG A 6 -7.75 -12.08 -24.58
N VAL A 7 -8.76 -11.30 -24.25
CA VAL A 7 -8.72 -10.37 -23.14
C VAL A 7 -9.63 -10.84 -22.00
N MET A 8 -9.08 -10.82 -20.79
CA MET A 8 -9.84 -11.03 -19.55
C MET A 8 -9.89 -9.73 -18.76
N LEU A 9 -11.05 -9.42 -18.20
CA LEU A 9 -11.29 -8.30 -17.30
C LEU A 9 -11.74 -8.83 -15.94
N LEU A 10 -10.90 -8.63 -14.93
CA LEU A 10 -11.10 -9.08 -13.56
C LEU A 10 -11.20 -7.86 -12.65
N ILE A 11 -12.33 -7.71 -11.96
CA ILE A 11 -12.65 -6.50 -11.20
C ILE A 11 -12.75 -6.84 -9.72
N ASP A 12 -11.97 -6.14 -8.89
CA ASP A 12 -12.15 -6.11 -7.45
C ASP A 12 -13.26 -5.11 -7.10
N ALA A 13 -14.50 -5.59 -7.04
CA ALA A 13 -15.68 -4.73 -6.92
C ALA A 13 -15.96 -4.25 -5.49
N ASP A 14 -15.28 -4.82 -4.49
CA ASP A 14 -15.37 -4.35 -3.11
C ASP A 14 -14.53 -3.08 -2.87
N ASN A 15 -13.41 -2.93 -3.59
CA ASN A 15 -12.50 -1.80 -3.42
C ASN A 15 -12.64 -0.67 -4.47
N VAL A 16 -13.45 -0.91 -5.51
CA VAL A 16 -13.63 -0.01 -6.66
C VAL A 16 -15.07 0.49 -6.75
N SER A 17 -15.24 1.78 -7.05
CA SER A 17 -16.57 2.40 -7.17
C SER A 17 -17.25 2.09 -8.51
N ALA A 18 -18.58 2.19 -8.55
CA ALA A 18 -19.39 1.86 -9.72
C ALA A 18 -18.99 2.61 -11.00
N ASP A 19 -18.65 3.89 -10.88
CA ASP A 19 -18.18 4.74 -11.98
C ASP A 19 -16.81 4.31 -12.50
N VAL A 20 -15.93 3.84 -11.63
CA VAL A 20 -14.61 3.31 -12.03
C VAL A 20 -14.77 1.95 -12.72
N ILE A 21 -15.68 1.10 -12.25
CA ILE A 21 -16.01 -0.17 -12.93
C ILE A 21 -16.54 0.11 -14.35
N GLU A 22 -17.44 1.08 -14.51
CA GLU A 22 -17.97 1.47 -15.81
C GLU A 22 -16.88 2.00 -16.75
N GLN A 23 -16.02 2.89 -16.26
CA GLN A 23 -14.86 3.40 -17.01
C GLN A 23 -13.91 2.26 -17.41
N ALA A 24 -13.63 1.32 -16.50
CA ALA A 24 -12.74 0.20 -16.77
C ALA A 24 -13.27 -0.71 -17.88
N VAL A 25 -14.57 -1.04 -17.85
CA VAL A 25 -15.22 -1.82 -18.91
C VAL A 25 -15.15 -1.09 -20.25
N GLN A 26 -15.53 0.19 -20.29
CA GLN A 26 -15.52 0.99 -21.52
C GLN A 26 -14.11 1.12 -22.11
N ARG A 27 -13.12 1.41 -21.27
CA ARG A 27 -11.71 1.52 -21.67
C ARG A 27 -11.19 0.21 -22.25
N THR A 28 -11.40 -0.90 -21.55
CA THR A 28 -10.92 -2.22 -21.98
C THR A 28 -11.50 -2.59 -23.36
N LEU A 29 -12.77 -2.28 -23.59
CA LEU A 29 -13.42 -2.50 -24.88
C LEU A 29 -12.88 -1.57 -25.98
N ALA A 30 -12.60 -0.31 -25.65
CA ALA A 30 -12.03 0.63 -26.61
C ALA A 30 -10.59 0.26 -27.01
N GLU A 31 -9.78 -0.21 -26.07
CA GLU A 31 -8.36 -0.51 -26.28
C GLU A 31 -8.12 -1.88 -26.93
N HIS A 32 -8.94 -2.88 -26.60
CA HIS A 32 -8.69 -4.27 -27.02
C HIS A 32 -9.84 -4.89 -27.82
N GLY A 33 -10.94 -4.17 -28.00
CA GLY A 33 -12.11 -4.65 -28.73
C GLY A 33 -12.94 -5.63 -27.89
N ALA A 34 -12.69 -6.93 -28.05
CA ALA A 34 -13.50 -7.98 -27.43
C ALA A 34 -12.91 -8.45 -26.09
N VAL A 35 -13.76 -8.59 -25.09
CA VAL A 35 -13.40 -9.11 -23.76
C VAL A 35 -14.13 -10.42 -23.52
N HIS A 36 -13.37 -11.51 -23.45
CA HIS A 36 -13.86 -12.88 -23.39
C HIS A 36 -14.37 -13.25 -21.99
N VAL A 37 -13.69 -12.76 -20.95
CA VAL A 37 -14.09 -12.95 -19.55
C VAL A 37 -14.29 -11.60 -18.90
N ARG A 38 -15.46 -11.38 -18.31
CA ARG A 38 -15.76 -10.19 -17.49
C ARG A 38 -16.30 -10.64 -16.14
N ARG A 39 -15.46 -10.56 -15.10
CA ARG A 39 -15.83 -11.00 -13.75
C ARG A 39 -15.60 -9.88 -12.75
N ALA A 40 -16.52 -9.75 -11.79
CA ALA A 40 -16.40 -8.85 -10.65
C ALA A 40 -16.49 -9.64 -9.35
N TYR A 41 -15.43 -9.62 -8.56
CA TYR A 41 -15.33 -10.33 -7.29
C TYR A 41 -15.79 -9.39 -6.18
N CYS A 42 -16.73 -9.88 -5.37
CA CYS A 42 -17.35 -9.09 -4.33
C CYS A 42 -18.01 -9.95 -3.26
N ASN A 43 -18.26 -9.35 -2.10
CA ASN A 43 -19.15 -9.93 -1.10
C ASN A 43 -20.64 -9.80 -1.52
N ALA A 44 -21.53 -10.47 -0.76
CA ALA A 44 -22.97 -10.50 -1.05
C ALA A 44 -23.64 -9.11 -1.00
N GLU A 45 -23.18 -8.21 -0.11
CA GLU A 45 -23.76 -6.87 0.03
C GLU A 45 -23.43 -6.00 -1.19
N THR A 46 -22.17 -6.00 -1.63
CA THR A 46 -21.74 -5.32 -2.85
C THR A 46 -22.44 -5.88 -4.08
N ALA A 47 -22.59 -7.21 -4.17
CA ALA A 47 -23.28 -7.87 -5.28
C ALA A 47 -24.74 -7.41 -5.41
N LEU A 48 -25.45 -7.30 -4.29
CA LEU A 48 -26.82 -6.81 -4.26
C LEU A 48 -26.88 -5.31 -4.61
N LYS A 49 -26.00 -4.50 -4.03
CA LYS A 49 -25.94 -3.05 -4.27
C LYS A 49 -25.65 -2.70 -5.73
N GLN A 50 -24.78 -3.46 -6.39
CA GLN A 50 -24.32 -3.20 -7.75
C GLN A 50 -24.98 -4.08 -8.83
N GLN A 51 -26.03 -4.84 -8.49
CA GLN A 51 -26.67 -5.79 -9.40
C GLN A 51 -27.08 -5.18 -10.75
N ALA A 52 -27.68 -3.98 -10.73
CA ALA A 52 -28.10 -3.28 -11.94
C ALA A 52 -26.92 -2.87 -12.84
N LEU A 53 -25.80 -2.46 -12.23
CA LEU A 53 -24.56 -2.12 -12.94
C LEU A 53 -23.98 -3.35 -13.63
N PHE A 54 -23.83 -4.45 -12.90
CA PHE A 54 -23.29 -5.70 -13.46
C PHE A 54 -24.13 -6.23 -14.62
N LYS A 55 -25.46 -6.17 -14.49
CA LYS A 55 -26.39 -6.53 -15.57
C LYS A 55 -26.19 -5.63 -16.80
N ARG A 56 -26.12 -4.31 -16.60
CA ARG A 56 -25.93 -3.33 -17.69
C ARG A 56 -24.62 -3.55 -18.45
N LEU A 57 -23.53 -3.79 -17.72
CA LEU A 57 -22.18 -3.94 -18.29
C LEU A 57 -21.88 -5.37 -18.77
N SER A 58 -22.82 -6.31 -18.61
CA SER A 58 -22.61 -7.75 -18.88
C SER A 58 -21.38 -8.29 -18.13
N VAL A 59 -21.22 -7.87 -16.87
CA VAL A 59 -20.16 -8.35 -15.97
C VAL A 59 -20.76 -9.42 -15.07
N ARG A 60 -20.12 -10.60 -14.98
CA ARG A 60 -20.57 -11.68 -14.11
C ARG A 60 -20.07 -11.41 -12.67
N PRO A 61 -20.96 -11.22 -11.68
CA PRO A 61 -20.53 -11.16 -10.29
C PRO A 61 -20.10 -12.54 -9.81
N MET A 62 -18.94 -12.60 -9.15
CA MET A 62 -18.38 -13.75 -8.45
C MET A 62 -18.54 -13.49 -6.96
N VAL A 63 -19.68 -13.89 -6.42
CA VAL A 63 -20.05 -13.57 -5.03
C VAL A 63 -19.34 -14.52 -4.08
N ASN A 64 -18.54 -13.95 -3.18
CA ASN A 64 -17.90 -14.70 -2.12
C ASN A 64 -18.72 -14.57 -0.82
N LEU A 65 -19.07 -15.72 -0.22
CA LEU A 65 -19.82 -15.79 1.03
C LEU A 65 -18.92 -16.09 2.24
N SER A 66 -17.64 -16.38 2.00
CA SER A 66 -16.68 -16.71 3.06
C SER A 66 -16.35 -15.47 3.91
N ALA A 67 -16.39 -15.65 5.22
CA ALA A 67 -16.03 -14.61 6.18
C ALA A 67 -14.50 -14.42 6.24
N GLY A 68 -14.04 -13.18 6.19
CA GLY A 68 -12.63 -12.81 6.32
C GLY A 68 -12.31 -11.54 5.55
N LYS A 69 -11.43 -10.68 6.09
CA LYS A 69 -11.12 -9.37 5.51
C LYS A 69 -10.62 -9.46 4.06
N ASN A 70 -9.90 -10.53 3.72
CA ASN A 70 -9.25 -10.71 2.41
C ASN A 70 -9.84 -11.90 1.62
N SER A 71 -11.04 -12.37 1.99
CA SER A 71 -11.60 -13.59 1.39
C SER A 71 -11.94 -13.38 -0.10
N THR A 72 -12.47 -12.21 -0.46
CA THR A 72 -12.74 -11.83 -1.86
C THR A 72 -11.46 -11.74 -2.69
N ASP A 73 -10.39 -11.15 -2.13
CA ASP A 73 -9.10 -11.00 -2.83
C ASP A 73 -8.46 -12.35 -3.14
N ILE A 74 -8.51 -13.27 -2.17
CA ILE A 74 -8.05 -14.65 -2.36
C ILE A 74 -8.89 -15.36 -3.43
N ALA A 75 -10.21 -15.21 -3.40
CA ALA A 75 -11.09 -15.79 -4.41
C ALA A 75 -10.79 -15.26 -5.82
N LEU A 76 -10.52 -13.96 -5.95
CA LEU A 76 -10.07 -13.33 -7.19
C LEU A 76 -8.74 -13.95 -7.65
N ALA A 77 -7.74 -14.01 -6.78
CA ALA A 77 -6.41 -14.51 -7.14
C ALA A 77 -6.42 -15.98 -7.60
N VAL A 78 -7.19 -16.84 -6.91
CA VAL A 78 -7.34 -18.25 -7.27
C VAL A 78 -8.01 -18.39 -8.64
N ASP A 79 -9.15 -17.72 -8.84
CA ASP A 79 -9.89 -17.80 -10.11
C ASP A 79 -9.09 -17.18 -11.28
N ALA A 80 -8.34 -16.11 -11.04
CA ALA A 80 -7.45 -15.51 -12.03
C ALA A 80 -6.38 -16.49 -12.53
N LEU A 81 -5.75 -17.24 -11.62
CA LEU A 81 -4.74 -18.24 -11.97
C LEU A 81 -5.34 -19.42 -12.74
N ASP A 82 -6.50 -19.92 -12.31
CA ASP A 82 -7.20 -21.00 -13.00
C ASP A 82 -7.62 -20.59 -14.41
N LEU A 83 -8.20 -19.39 -14.55
CA LEU A 83 -8.58 -18.83 -15.83
C LEU A 83 -7.37 -18.62 -16.75
N VAL A 84 -6.25 -18.10 -16.25
CA VAL A 84 -5.07 -17.91 -17.10
C VAL A 84 -4.51 -19.23 -17.62
N ILE A 85 -4.59 -20.31 -16.85
CA ILE A 85 -4.16 -21.64 -17.28
C ILE A 85 -5.14 -22.25 -18.30
N ALA A 86 -6.44 -22.18 -18.00
CA ALA A 86 -7.49 -22.80 -18.81
C ALA A 86 -7.73 -22.03 -20.11
N GLU A 87 -7.85 -20.71 -19.99
CA GLU A 87 -8.09 -19.83 -21.11
C GLU A 87 -6.76 -19.62 -21.85
N ARG A 88 -5.67 -19.18 -21.22
CA ARG A 88 -4.48 -18.62 -21.91
C ARG A 88 -4.77 -17.30 -22.63
N PRO A 89 -5.20 -16.26 -21.90
CA PRO A 89 -5.41 -14.94 -22.48
C PRO A 89 -4.08 -14.30 -22.91
N ASP A 90 -4.15 -13.41 -23.89
CA ASP A 90 -3.03 -12.55 -24.27
C ASP A 90 -2.89 -11.37 -23.29
N VAL A 91 -4.03 -10.86 -22.80
CA VAL A 91 -4.11 -9.70 -21.92
C VAL A 91 -5.03 -9.98 -20.73
N VAL A 92 -4.53 -9.70 -19.53
CA VAL A 92 -5.35 -9.64 -18.31
C VAL A 92 -5.41 -8.20 -17.83
N VAL A 93 -6.63 -7.67 -17.74
CA VAL A 93 -6.90 -6.37 -17.14
C VAL A 93 -7.41 -6.59 -15.71
N LEU A 94 -6.63 -6.15 -14.73
CA LEU A 94 -6.97 -6.20 -13.32
C LEU A 94 -7.41 -4.81 -12.85
N VAL A 95 -8.67 -4.70 -12.42
CA VAL A 95 -9.25 -3.46 -11.90
C VAL A 95 -9.20 -3.52 -10.38
N SER A 96 -8.13 -2.99 -9.79
CA SER A 96 -7.97 -2.83 -8.35
C SER A 96 -6.96 -1.71 -8.05
N SER A 97 -7.05 -1.15 -6.85
CA SER A 97 -6.05 -0.22 -6.33
C SER A 97 -5.20 -0.82 -5.21
N ASP A 98 -5.43 -2.09 -4.85
CA ASP A 98 -4.72 -2.77 -3.77
C ASP A 98 -3.31 -3.22 -4.22
N SER A 99 -2.30 -2.91 -3.39
CA SER A 99 -0.93 -3.37 -3.59
C SER A 99 -0.76 -4.86 -3.36
N ASP A 100 -1.66 -5.50 -2.62
CA ASP A 100 -1.57 -6.91 -2.23
C ASP A 100 -1.68 -7.85 -3.44
N PHE A 101 -2.14 -7.37 -4.60
CA PHE A 101 -2.17 -8.14 -5.85
C PHE A 101 -0.82 -8.22 -6.59
N ALA A 102 0.24 -7.56 -6.13
CA ALA A 102 1.54 -7.62 -6.80
C ALA A 102 2.06 -9.05 -7.06
N PRO A 103 2.00 -10.00 -6.10
CA PRO A 103 2.41 -11.39 -6.36
C PRO A 103 1.54 -12.07 -7.43
N LEU A 104 0.24 -11.77 -7.49
CA LEU A 104 -0.65 -12.28 -8.53
C LEU A 104 -0.20 -11.76 -9.90
N VAL A 105 0.02 -10.45 -10.04
CA VAL A 105 0.45 -9.82 -11.30
C VAL A 105 1.74 -10.44 -11.81
N ILE A 106 2.75 -10.60 -10.95
CA ILE A 106 4.01 -11.28 -11.29
C ILE A 106 3.72 -12.67 -11.84
N ARG A 107 2.86 -13.42 -11.14
CA ARG A 107 2.60 -14.81 -11.52
C ARG A 107 1.82 -14.94 -12.82
N LEU A 108 0.90 -14.02 -13.10
CA LEU A 108 0.19 -13.95 -14.37
C LEU A 108 1.14 -13.64 -15.55
N ARG A 109 2.11 -12.74 -15.34
CA ARG A 109 3.15 -12.41 -16.34
C ARG A 109 4.06 -13.60 -16.62
N GLU A 110 4.43 -14.35 -15.60
CA GLU A 110 5.20 -15.60 -15.77
C GLU A 110 4.42 -16.69 -16.54
N LYS A 111 3.10 -16.59 -16.66
CA LYS A 111 2.28 -17.44 -17.55
C LYS A 111 2.23 -16.96 -18.99
N GLY A 112 2.89 -15.84 -19.32
CA GLY A 112 3.00 -15.29 -20.66
C GLY A 112 1.92 -14.27 -21.02
N CYS A 113 1.09 -13.86 -20.06
CA CYS A 113 0.07 -12.83 -20.29
C CYS A 113 0.67 -11.44 -20.08
N ARG A 114 0.25 -10.47 -20.89
CA ARG A 114 0.44 -9.05 -20.58
C ARG A 114 -0.58 -8.64 -19.52
N VAL A 115 -0.14 -7.98 -18.45
CA VAL A 115 -1.02 -7.59 -17.35
C VAL A 115 -1.15 -6.08 -17.24
N CYS A 116 -2.36 -5.58 -17.46
CA CYS A 116 -2.71 -4.16 -17.37
C CYS A 116 -3.47 -3.90 -16.08
N GLY A 117 -3.07 -2.89 -15.31
CA GLY A 117 -3.75 -2.46 -14.08
C GLY A 117 -4.63 -1.23 -14.33
N LEU A 118 -5.83 -1.25 -13.77
CA LEU A 118 -6.73 -0.09 -13.73
C LEU A 118 -7.03 0.25 -12.27
N GLY A 119 -6.47 1.36 -11.78
CA GLY A 119 -6.62 1.82 -10.41
C GLY A 119 -7.59 2.99 -10.30
N GLN A 120 -8.04 3.27 -9.08
CA GLN A 120 -8.73 4.52 -8.76
C GLN A 120 -7.70 5.56 -8.33
N GLN A 121 -7.75 6.74 -8.96
CA GLN A 121 -6.77 7.80 -8.73
C GLN A 121 -6.65 8.16 -7.24
N GLY A 122 -5.41 8.22 -6.75
CA GLY A 122 -5.10 8.60 -5.37
C GLY A 122 -5.11 7.45 -4.36
N LYS A 123 -5.46 6.22 -4.78
CA LYS A 123 -5.37 5.02 -3.93
C LYS A 123 -4.13 4.16 -4.18
N THR A 124 -3.43 4.33 -5.30
CA THR A 124 -2.30 3.48 -5.69
C THR A 124 -0.94 4.14 -5.38
N GLY A 125 -0.02 3.39 -4.77
CA GLY A 125 1.37 3.80 -4.55
C GLY A 125 2.27 3.55 -5.77
N GLU A 126 3.35 4.31 -5.91
CA GLU A 126 4.28 4.22 -7.06
C GLU A 126 4.89 2.82 -7.24
N GLU A 127 5.16 2.10 -6.14
CA GLU A 127 5.74 0.74 -6.18
C GLU A 127 4.78 -0.28 -6.79
N THR A 128 3.47 -0.13 -6.57
CA THR A 128 2.43 -1.02 -7.11
C THR A 128 2.34 -0.93 -8.62
N VAL A 129 2.51 0.28 -9.17
CA VAL A 129 2.41 0.55 -10.61
C VAL A 129 3.49 -0.18 -11.41
N ALA A 130 4.71 -0.29 -10.86
CA ALA A 130 5.86 -0.87 -11.56
C ALA A 130 5.76 -2.39 -11.79
N VAL A 131 4.82 -3.07 -11.12
CA VAL A 131 4.62 -4.52 -11.24
C VAL A 131 3.84 -4.89 -12.51
N TYR A 132 2.98 -3.98 -12.96
CA TYR A 132 2.15 -4.13 -14.16
C TYR A 132 2.95 -3.80 -15.43
N ASP A 133 2.56 -4.39 -16.55
CA ASP A 133 3.14 -4.01 -17.85
C ASP A 133 2.61 -2.64 -18.32
N GLU A 134 1.40 -2.29 -17.89
CA GLU A 134 0.79 -0.97 -18.07
C GLU A 134 -0.16 -0.70 -16.90
N PHE A 135 -0.22 0.54 -16.43
CA PHE A 135 -1.14 0.95 -15.38
C PHE A 135 -1.80 2.27 -15.72
N THR A 136 -3.12 2.35 -15.55
CA THR A 136 -3.90 3.58 -15.76
C THR A 136 -4.73 3.91 -14.53
N ASP A 137 -4.62 5.15 -14.07
CA ASP A 137 -5.51 5.71 -13.05
C ASP A 137 -6.82 6.18 -13.67
N LEU A 138 -7.93 5.72 -13.09
CA LEU A 138 -9.29 6.12 -13.43
C LEU A 138 -9.81 7.13 -12.39
N GLN A 139 -10.49 8.16 -12.88
CA GLN A 139 -10.98 9.23 -12.03
C GLN A 139 -12.28 8.80 -11.36
N HIS A 140 -12.39 9.03 -10.05
CA HIS A 140 -13.67 8.88 -9.35
C HIS A 140 -14.45 10.19 -9.42
N HIS A 141 -15.67 10.17 -9.95
CA HIS A 141 -16.47 11.38 -10.18
C HIS A 141 -17.29 11.84 -8.94
N GLY A 142 -16.97 11.35 -7.74
CA GLY A 142 -17.59 11.78 -6.48
C GLY A 142 -16.72 12.74 -5.65
N ALA A 143 -16.81 14.05 -5.90
CA ALA A 143 -16.20 15.18 -5.14
C ALA A 143 -14.65 15.12 -4.94
N PRO A 144 -13.96 16.27 -4.79
CA PRO A 144 -12.56 16.37 -5.21
C PRO A 144 -11.61 15.64 -4.26
N VAL A 145 -10.90 14.66 -4.79
CA VAL A 145 -9.65 14.19 -4.19
C VAL A 145 -8.63 15.31 -4.41
N ALA A 146 -8.19 15.94 -3.31
CA ALA A 146 -7.14 16.94 -3.36
C ALA A 146 -5.89 16.34 -4.05
N PRO A 147 -5.28 17.05 -5.02
CA PRO A 147 -4.11 16.54 -5.71
C PRO A 147 -2.95 16.41 -4.72
N ARG A 148 -2.47 15.18 -4.50
CA ARG A 148 -1.15 14.97 -3.89
C ARG A 148 -0.12 15.50 -4.89
N ALA A 149 0.61 16.53 -4.46
CA ALA A 149 1.63 17.18 -5.27
C ALA A 149 2.61 16.16 -5.87
N ALA A 150 2.73 16.15 -7.19
CA ALA A 150 3.75 15.42 -7.90
C ALA A 150 5.15 15.88 -7.45
N PRO A 151 6.11 14.98 -7.19
CA PRO A 151 7.50 15.40 -7.02
C PRO A 151 8.00 15.93 -8.36
N ALA A 152 8.40 17.20 -8.36
CA ALA A 152 9.03 17.86 -9.50
C ALA A 152 10.30 17.09 -9.93
N LYS A 153 10.31 16.60 -11.17
CA LYS A 153 11.54 16.22 -11.88
C LYS A 153 12.48 17.42 -11.90
N LYS A 154 13.59 17.35 -11.16
CA LYS A 154 14.77 18.20 -11.38
C LYS A 154 16.01 17.36 -11.65
N ALA A 155 16.45 17.49 -12.91
CA ALA A 155 17.84 17.53 -13.36
C ALA A 155 18.64 16.21 -13.42
N ALA A 156 18.43 15.47 -14.51
CA ALA A 156 19.53 14.84 -15.23
C ALA A 156 20.05 15.84 -16.28
N ALA A 157 21.10 16.61 -15.96
CA ALA A 157 21.90 17.37 -16.93
C ALA A 157 23.17 17.95 -16.29
N LYS A 158 24.22 17.13 -16.23
CA LYS A 158 25.69 17.42 -16.17
C LYS A 158 26.29 16.08 -15.73
N VAL A 159 26.95 15.31 -16.59
CA VAL A 159 28.26 15.62 -17.17
C VAL A 159 28.40 14.87 -18.50
N ALA A 160 28.48 15.62 -19.60
CA ALA A 160 29.13 15.17 -20.82
C ALA A 160 30.06 16.30 -21.26
N ALA A 161 31.31 16.26 -20.81
CA ALA A 161 32.45 16.95 -21.40
C ALA A 161 33.76 16.60 -20.66
N LYS A 162 34.37 15.45 -20.98
CA LYS A 162 35.80 15.46 -21.32
C LYS A 162 36.15 14.25 -22.19
N ARG A 163 36.60 14.62 -23.39
CA ARG A 163 36.99 13.82 -24.55
C ARG A 163 38.35 13.14 -24.32
N ALA A 164 38.47 11.89 -24.80
CA ALA A 164 39.60 11.18 -25.47
C ALA A 164 41.04 11.69 -25.20
N ALA A 165 42.12 10.92 -25.09
CA ALA A 165 42.55 9.52 -25.38
C ALA A 165 44.12 9.53 -25.22
N PRO A 166 44.94 8.49 -25.52
CA PRO A 166 44.82 7.03 -25.35
C PRO A 166 46.11 6.32 -24.79
N ALA A 167 45.97 5.00 -24.57
CA ALA A 167 46.86 3.90 -25.00
C ALA A 167 47.89 3.22 -24.06
N LYS A 168 47.79 1.88 -24.13
CA LYS A 168 48.79 0.78 -24.08
C LYS A 168 48.85 -0.13 -22.84
N THR A 169 48.41 -1.39 -23.09
CA THR A 169 49.02 -2.72 -22.80
C THR A 169 49.79 -2.88 -21.47
N GLU A 170 49.59 -3.93 -20.66
CA GLU A 170 49.83 -5.35 -20.98
C GLU A 170 49.37 -6.31 -19.85
N LYS A 171 49.37 -7.61 -20.17
CA LYS A 171 49.01 -8.83 -19.42
C LYS A 171 49.54 -8.98 -17.97
N ALA A 172 48.83 -9.73 -17.13
CA ALA A 172 49.21 -11.10 -16.70
C ALA A 172 48.28 -11.70 -15.62
N GLU A 173 47.94 -12.98 -15.80
CA GLU A 173 47.29 -13.87 -14.84
C GLU A 173 48.23 -14.30 -13.70
N LYS A 174 47.68 -14.55 -12.50
CA LYS A 174 47.65 -15.86 -11.81
C LYS A 174 47.55 -15.73 -10.28
N SER A 175 46.67 -16.58 -9.73
CA SER A 175 46.78 -17.33 -8.45
C SER A 175 46.90 -16.53 -7.15
N ALA A 176 46.49 -17.01 -5.98
CA ALA A 176 45.66 -18.12 -5.52
C ALA A 176 45.43 -17.84 -4.02
N ALA A 177 44.44 -18.53 -3.46
CA ALA A 177 44.03 -18.59 -2.05
C ALA A 177 45.11 -18.33 -0.98
N THR A 178 44.75 -17.59 0.08
CA THR A 178 44.73 -18.08 1.48
C THR A 178 44.15 -17.03 2.44
N GLN A 179 43.17 -17.43 3.26
CA GLN A 179 43.02 -16.90 4.63
C GLN A 179 44.01 -17.68 5.53
N PRO A 180 44.53 -17.13 6.64
CA PRO A 180 43.78 -17.25 7.90
C PRO A 180 43.94 -16.11 8.94
N ALA A 181 42.83 -15.84 9.62
CA ALA A 181 42.65 -15.66 11.07
C ALA A 181 43.53 -14.71 11.95
N ARG A 182 42.76 -13.86 12.67
CA ARG A 182 42.92 -13.35 14.05
C ARG A 182 43.94 -12.24 14.35
N LYS A 183 43.38 -11.08 14.77
CA LYS A 183 43.66 -10.47 16.09
C LYS A 183 42.59 -9.43 16.46
N ALA A 184 42.05 -9.59 17.66
CA ALA A 184 41.25 -8.58 18.35
C ALA A 184 42.17 -7.50 18.93
N ALA A 185 41.77 -6.23 18.85
CA ALA A 185 41.95 -5.20 19.89
C ALA A 185 41.27 -3.89 19.45
N ALA A 186 40.71 -3.21 20.44
CA ALA A 186 39.88 -2.03 20.35
C ALA A 186 40.59 -0.78 19.79
N LYS A 187 39.83 0.10 19.13
CA LYS A 187 39.90 1.56 19.29
C LYS A 187 38.68 2.26 18.69
N ALA A 188 38.19 3.24 19.45
CA ALA A 188 37.00 4.06 19.23
C ALA A 188 36.95 4.81 17.89
N PRO A 189 35.76 5.08 17.32
CA PRO A 189 35.62 6.02 16.21
C PRO A 189 35.44 7.46 16.72
N ALA A 190 36.27 8.35 16.16
CA ALA A 190 36.14 9.79 16.31
C ALA A 190 34.98 10.33 15.45
N ARG A 191 33.94 10.81 16.14
CA ARG A 191 33.23 12.10 15.96
C ARG A 191 33.01 12.60 14.52
N LYS A 192 31.76 12.46 14.03
CA LYS A 192 31.11 13.45 13.16
C LYS A 192 29.69 13.76 13.66
N THR A 193 29.58 14.97 14.23
CA THR A 193 28.38 15.85 14.33
C THR A 193 27.05 15.24 14.76
N ALA A 194 26.86 15.13 16.08
CA ALA A 194 25.54 15.10 16.71
C ALA A 194 24.90 16.49 16.61
N LYS A 195 23.73 16.58 15.96
CA LYS A 195 22.79 17.69 16.13
C LYS A 195 22.14 17.51 17.51
N ALA A 196 22.22 18.54 18.33
CA ALA A 196 21.90 18.53 19.76
C ALA A 196 20.58 17.81 20.08
N ALA A 197 20.69 16.77 20.91
CA ALA A 197 19.57 16.20 21.64
C ALA A 197 19.12 17.24 22.67
N ALA A 198 17.89 17.72 22.53
CA ALA A 198 17.24 18.56 23.54
C ALA A 198 16.98 17.71 24.79
N LYS A 199 17.35 18.27 25.93
CA LYS A 199 17.16 17.76 27.30
C LYS A 199 15.67 17.44 27.54
N PRO A 200 15.30 16.38 28.28
CA PRO A 200 13.90 16.10 28.63
C PRO A 200 13.35 17.29 29.46
N PRO A 201 12.20 17.89 29.09
CA PRO A 201 11.57 18.88 29.95
C PRO A 201 11.04 18.18 31.21
N ALA A 202 11.17 18.86 32.35
CA ALA A 202 10.64 18.44 33.65
C ALA A 202 9.11 18.17 33.58
N PRO A 203 8.57 17.28 34.44
CA PRO A 203 7.17 16.86 34.38
C PRO A 203 6.23 18.05 34.59
N GLN A 204 5.57 18.48 33.52
CA GLN A 204 4.45 19.40 33.58
C GLN A 204 3.21 18.58 33.98
N PRO A 205 2.32 19.11 34.83
CA PRO A 205 1.07 18.43 35.15
C PRO A 205 0.29 18.17 33.85
N PRO A 206 -0.42 17.02 33.75
CA PRO A 206 -1.17 16.67 32.55
C PRO A 206 -2.17 17.78 32.22
N SER A 207 -2.35 18.09 30.94
CA SER A 207 -3.42 19.02 30.54
C SER A 207 -4.78 18.42 30.91
N GLU A 208 -5.80 19.27 31.11
CA GLU A 208 -7.16 18.80 31.43
C GLU A 208 -7.64 17.75 30.42
N ALA A 209 -7.31 17.92 29.13
CA ALA A 209 -7.62 16.97 28.07
C ALA A 209 -6.94 15.61 28.27
N ALA A 210 -5.67 15.60 28.68
CA ALA A 210 -4.96 14.37 29.00
C ALA A 210 -5.51 13.70 30.26
N GLU A 211 -5.95 14.45 31.27
CA GLU A 211 -6.60 13.87 32.44
C GLU A 211 -7.91 13.16 32.09
N PHE A 212 -8.72 13.72 31.18
CA PHE A 212 -9.93 13.04 30.69
C PHE A 212 -9.60 11.73 29.97
N ILE A 213 -8.55 11.71 29.15
CA ILE A 213 -8.05 10.50 28.48
C ILE A 213 -7.54 9.48 29.50
N LEU A 214 -6.76 9.90 30.49
CA LEU A 214 -6.20 9.03 31.54
C LEU A 214 -7.27 8.52 32.51
N ARG A 215 -8.40 9.21 32.62
CA ARG A 215 -9.58 8.74 33.36
C ARG A 215 -10.35 7.68 32.56
N ALA A 216 -10.46 7.84 31.25
CA ALA A 216 -11.10 6.88 30.36
C ALA A 216 -10.25 5.62 30.12
N ALA A 217 -8.92 5.75 30.07
CA ALA A 217 -7.98 4.66 29.87
C ALA A 217 -6.92 4.62 31.00
N PRO A 218 -7.26 4.05 32.18
CA PRO A 218 -6.36 4.01 33.34
C PRO A 218 -5.05 3.26 33.08
N ALA A 219 -5.03 2.32 32.14
CA ALA A 219 -3.84 1.55 31.76
C ALA A 219 -2.65 2.44 31.34
N LEU A 220 -2.91 3.62 30.77
CA LEU A 220 -1.89 4.59 30.35
C LEU A 220 -1.18 5.27 31.53
N ARG A 221 -1.79 5.32 32.72
CA ARG A 221 -1.18 5.93 33.92
C ARG A 221 0.04 5.16 34.41
N SER A 222 0.16 3.89 34.04
CA SER A 222 1.31 3.05 34.37
C SER A 222 2.59 3.40 33.60
N GLY A 223 2.50 4.25 32.56
CA GLY A 223 3.63 4.56 31.68
C GLY A 223 4.04 3.41 30.75
N ALA A 224 3.32 2.28 30.76
CA ALA A 224 3.57 1.14 29.88
C ALA A 224 2.98 1.35 28.47
N ASP A 225 3.49 0.58 27.51
CA ASP A 225 3.01 0.60 26.13
C ASP A 225 1.70 -0.18 26.00
N VAL A 226 0.59 0.52 25.85
CA VAL A 226 -0.74 -0.07 25.71
C VAL A 226 -1.12 -0.17 24.23
N PRO A 227 -1.77 -1.25 23.77
CA PRO A 227 -2.30 -1.34 22.41
C PRO A 227 -3.26 -0.18 22.10
N LEU A 228 -3.07 0.47 20.95
CA LEU A 228 -3.88 1.62 20.55
C LEU A 228 -5.37 1.28 20.41
N ASN A 229 -5.67 0.02 20.04
CA ASN A 229 -7.04 -0.45 19.89
C ASN A 229 -7.81 -0.49 21.22
N ASP A 230 -7.18 -0.96 22.29
CA ASP A 230 -7.78 -1.06 23.63
C ASP A 230 -8.09 0.33 24.18
N VAL A 231 -7.15 1.26 23.99
CA VAL A 231 -7.32 2.68 24.35
C VAL A 231 -8.43 3.33 23.51
N ALA A 232 -8.49 3.07 22.21
CA ALA A 232 -9.55 3.58 21.35
C ALA A 232 -10.94 3.05 21.76
N GLN A 233 -11.04 1.80 22.18
CA GLN A 233 -12.28 1.22 22.69
C GLN A 233 -12.71 1.87 24.02
N ALA A 234 -11.77 2.07 24.95
CA ALA A 234 -12.03 2.74 26.22
C ALA A 234 -12.50 4.20 26.02
N LEU A 235 -11.89 4.92 25.09
CA LEU A 235 -12.28 6.29 24.74
C LEU A 235 -13.66 6.38 24.10
N ARG A 236 -14.05 5.38 23.28
CA ARG A 236 -15.42 5.30 22.74
C ARG A 236 -16.44 4.98 23.82
N ALA A 237 -16.12 4.08 24.74
CA ALA A 237 -16.97 3.75 25.88
C ALA A 237 -17.20 4.97 26.80
N ALA A 238 -16.18 5.81 26.96
CA ALA A 238 -16.26 7.06 27.72
C ALA A 238 -16.90 8.24 26.96
N GLY A 239 -17.30 8.05 25.70
CA GLY A 239 -17.89 9.11 24.86
C GLY A 239 -16.92 10.19 24.37
N LEU A 240 -15.61 10.02 24.63
CA LEU A 240 -14.55 10.94 24.20
C LEU A 240 -14.14 10.75 22.73
N LEU A 241 -14.52 9.63 22.13
CA LEU A 241 -14.29 9.32 20.73
C LEU A 241 -15.59 8.85 20.08
N GLY A 242 -15.95 9.44 18.93
CA GLY A 242 -17.12 9.00 18.17
C GLY A 242 -17.00 7.54 17.68
N LYS A 243 -18.13 6.92 17.31
CA LYS A 243 -18.18 5.51 16.84
C LYS A 243 -17.18 5.21 15.71
N HIS A 244 -16.91 6.19 14.85
CA HIS A 244 -15.92 6.13 13.76
C HIS A 244 -14.76 7.13 13.93
N GLY A 245 -14.59 7.67 15.15
CA GLY A 245 -13.52 8.61 15.46
C GLY A 245 -12.14 7.95 15.36
N SER A 246 -11.17 8.67 14.81
CA SER A 246 -9.77 8.23 14.72
C SER A 246 -9.04 8.56 16.02
N SER A 247 -8.56 7.53 16.72
CA SER A 247 -7.72 7.68 17.91
C SER A 247 -6.38 8.32 17.57
N LEU A 248 -5.79 8.00 16.42
CA LEU A 248 -4.56 8.65 15.93
C LEU A 248 -4.72 10.18 15.83
N LYS A 249 -5.81 10.66 15.21
CA LYS A 249 -6.09 12.11 15.12
C LYS A 249 -6.35 12.78 16.47
N LEU A 250 -6.78 12.03 17.49
CA LEU A 250 -6.94 12.54 18.85
C LEU A 250 -5.57 12.72 19.51
N PHE A 251 -4.68 11.73 19.38
CA PHE A 251 -3.35 11.75 19.99
C PHE A 251 -2.35 12.65 19.25
N ASP A 252 -2.53 12.86 17.94
CA ASP A 252 -1.78 13.85 17.15
C ASP A 252 -1.99 15.29 17.67
N LYS A 253 -3.09 15.56 18.39
CA LYS A 253 -3.35 16.85 19.04
C LYS A 253 -2.65 17.00 20.39
N LEU A 254 -2.15 15.91 20.97
CA LEU A 254 -1.48 15.86 22.27
C LEU A 254 -0.08 15.21 22.18
N PRO A 255 0.80 15.65 21.24
CA PRO A 255 2.09 15.02 21.01
C PRO A 255 3.10 15.25 22.16
N ALA A 256 2.85 16.24 23.01
CA ALA A 256 3.68 16.52 24.19
C ALA A 256 3.42 15.52 25.33
N GLU A 257 2.24 14.90 25.36
CA GLU A 257 1.78 14.08 26.50
C GLU A 257 1.61 12.61 26.15
N PHE A 258 1.46 12.27 24.87
CA PHE A 258 1.32 10.89 24.42
C PHE A 258 2.30 10.58 23.29
N ALA A 259 3.03 9.49 23.43
CA ALA A 259 3.88 8.93 22.40
C ALA A 259 3.14 7.79 21.69
N VAL A 260 2.87 7.97 20.40
CA VAL A 260 2.32 6.92 19.52
C VAL A 260 3.49 6.17 18.88
N LEU A 261 3.57 4.87 19.14
CA LEU A 261 4.52 3.95 18.53
C LEU A 261 3.83 3.32 17.33
N GLN A 262 4.33 3.61 16.13
CA GLN A 262 3.86 2.97 14.90
C GLN A 262 4.68 1.70 14.70
N HIS A 263 4.00 0.54 14.70
CA HIS A 263 4.55 -0.83 14.56
C HIS A 263 5.23 -1.45 15.80
N PRO A 264 4.51 -2.23 16.62
CA PRO A 264 3.04 -2.40 16.65
C PRO A 264 2.34 -1.12 17.14
N ASP A 265 1.11 -0.87 16.68
CA ASP A 265 0.32 0.32 17.06
C ASP A 265 0.07 0.37 18.57
N ARG A 266 0.90 1.13 19.26
CA ARG A 266 0.88 1.29 20.71
C ARG A 266 0.94 2.75 21.10
N ILE A 267 0.49 3.02 22.30
CA ILE A 267 0.49 4.35 22.87
C ILE A 267 0.99 4.31 24.32
N ARG A 268 1.81 5.31 24.64
CA ARG A 268 2.36 5.53 25.97
C ARG A 268 2.06 6.96 26.41
N TRP A 269 1.69 7.14 27.68
CA TRP A 269 1.66 8.47 28.30
C TRP A 269 3.08 8.86 28.75
N THR A 270 3.56 10.01 28.29
CA THR A 270 4.92 10.50 28.55
C THR A 270 5.05 11.28 29.86
N GLY A 271 3.94 11.57 30.53
CA GLY A 271 3.90 12.24 31.84
C GLY A 271 4.12 11.31 33.04
N ALA A 272 4.22 9.99 32.83
CA ALA A 272 4.55 9.07 33.90
C ALA A 272 6.01 9.30 34.34
N ALA A 273 6.21 9.61 35.62
CA ALA A 273 7.54 9.58 36.23
C ALA A 273 8.14 8.19 35.99
N ALA A 274 9.34 8.13 35.41
CA ALA A 274 10.07 6.88 35.24
C ALA A 274 10.19 6.17 36.61
N PRO A 275 10.02 4.83 36.68
CA PRO A 275 10.22 4.09 37.90
C PRO A 275 11.66 4.21 38.42
#